data_AF-A0A925SZW5-F1
#
_entry.id   AF-A0A925SZW5-F1
#
_cell.length_a   1.000
_cell.length_b   1.000
_cell.length_c   1.000
_cell.angle_alpha   90.00
_cell.angle_beta   90.00
_cell.angle_gamma   90.00
#
_symmetry.space_group_name_H-M   'P 1'
#
loop_
_entity.id
_entity.type
_entity.pdbx_description
1 polymer ?
#
loop_
_entity_poly.entity_id
_entity_poly.type
_entity_poly.pdbx_seq_one_letter_code
_entity_poly.pdbx_strand_id
1 'polypeptide(L)'
;MSHRSPRRRFLTHYHFKPTLRRVGLSEEIRLYDLRHSYVALGLLSGAPPKVVSEQAGHARVSFTLDTYAHVLPEELEGASDKLEGLLPSEASLNS
;
A
#
# COMPACT_ATOMS: atom_id res chain seq x y z
N MET A 1 -26.21 -11.26 9.63
CA MET A 1 -25.32 -11.54 10.79
C MET A 1 -24.13 -12.34 10.28
N SER A 2 -22.94 -11.72 10.18
CA SER A 2 -21.76 -12.33 9.57
C SER A 2 -21.16 -13.40 10.49
N HIS A 3 -21.27 -14.67 10.11
CA HIS A 3 -20.68 -15.81 10.80
C HIS A 3 -19.16 -15.83 10.54
N ARG A 4 -18.38 -15.12 11.37
CA ARG A 4 -16.91 -15.13 11.29
C ARG A 4 -16.40 -16.51 11.75
N SER A 5 -15.53 -17.12 10.94
CA SER A 5 -14.89 -18.41 11.23
C SER A 5 -14.33 -18.51 12.66
N PRO A 6 -14.53 -19.64 13.37
CA PRO A 6 -14.03 -19.85 14.73
C PRO A 6 -12.54 -19.56 14.90
N ARG A 7 -11.72 -19.91 13.91
CA ARG A 7 -10.25 -19.66 13.92
C ARG A 7 -9.88 -18.19 14.03
N ARG A 8 -10.68 -17.29 13.43
CA ARG A 8 -10.43 -15.85 13.44
C ARG A 8 -10.68 -15.22 14.82
N ARG A 9 -11.62 -15.78 15.58
CA ARG A 9 -11.95 -15.33 16.93
C ARG A 9 -10.81 -15.64 17.90
N PHE A 10 -10.18 -16.82 17.76
CA PHE A 10 -9.03 -17.21 18.60
C PHE A 10 -7.83 -16.29 18.41
N LEU A 11 -7.37 -16.09 17.18
CA LEU A 11 -6.21 -15.23 16.89
C LEU A 11 -6.40 -13.78 17.38
N THR A 12 -7.57 -13.19 17.11
CA THR A 12 -7.79 -11.77 17.43
C THR A 12 -7.99 -11.56 18.92
N HIS A 13 -8.84 -12.36 19.56
CA HIS A 13 -9.26 -12.11 20.95
C HIS A 13 -8.25 -12.65 21.98
N TYR A 14 -7.60 -13.78 21.69
CA TYR A 14 -6.72 -14.45 22.67
C TYR A 14 -5.25 -14.12 22.49
N HIS A 15 -4.82 -13.64 21.32
CA HIS A 15 -3.41 -13.29 21.08
C HIS A 15 -3.25 -11.82 20.76
N PHE A 16 -3.96 -11.31 19.76
CA PHE A 16 -3.71 -9.95 19.27
C PHE A 16 -4.08 -8.85 20.28
N LYS A 17 -5.31 -8.83 20.81
CA LYS A 17 -5.72 -7.82 21.81
C LYS A 17 -4.88 -7.86 23.10
N PRO A 18 -4.58 -9.03 23.69
CA PRO A 18 -3.66 -9.11 24.82
C PRO A 18 -2.27 -8.56 24.52
N THR A 19 -1.72 -8.81 23.32
CA THR A 19 -0.44 -8.22 22.92
C THR A 19 -0.53 -6.70 22.84
N LEU A 20 -1.58 -6.13 22.24
CA LEU A 20 -1.78 -4.68 22.17
C LEU A 20 -1.77 -4.04 23.56
N ARG A 21 -2.52 -4.62 24.53
CA ARG A 21 -2.48 -4.17 25.93
C ARG A 21 -1.08 -4.21 26.53
N ARG A 22 -0.35 -5.31 26.31
CA ARG A 22 0.99 -5.51 26.86
C ARG A 22 2.00 -4.47 26.35
N VAL A 23 1.83 -3.99 25.12
CA VAL A 23 2.69 -2.97 24.52
C VAL A 23 2.12 -1.56 24.62
N GLY A 24 1.00 -1.36 25.34
CA GLY A 24 0.40 -0.04 25.55
C GLY A 24 -0.29 0.57 24.32
N LEU A 25 -0.64 -0.24 23.33
CA LEU A 25 -1.36 0.21 22.13
C LEU A 25 -2.88 0.10 22.30
N SER A 26 -3.61 0.97 21.58
CA SER A 26 -5.07 0.98 21.58
C SER A 26 -5.66 -0.37 21.17
N GLU A 27 -6.61 -0.87 21.96
CA GLU A 27 -7.39 -2.05 21.63
C GLU A 27 -8.40 -1.82 20.49
N GLU A 28 -8.47 -0.64 19.90
CA GLU A 28 -9.28 -0.42 18.69
C GLU A 28 -8.58 -0.94 17.44
N ILE A 29 -7.24 -1.02 17.45
CA ILE A 29 -6.42 -1.51 16.32
C ILE A 29 -6.85 -2.93 15.97
N ARG A 30 -7.19 -3.14 14.71
CA ARG A 30 -7.62 -4.41 14.13
C ARG A 30 -6.44 -5.07 13.44
N LEU A 31 -6.48 -6.40 13.33
CA LEU A 31 -5.43 -7.15 12.64
C LEU A 31 -5.26 -6.72 11.17
N TYR A 32 -6.34 -6.26 10.54
CA TYR A 32 -6.32 -5.74 9.17
C TYR A 32 -5.56 -4.41 9.06
N ASP A 33 -5.44 -3.63 10.14
CA ASP A 33 -4.71 -2.37 10.14
C ASP A 33 -3.20 -2.60 10.00
N LEU A 34 -2.71 -3.80 10.35
CA LEU A 34 -1.33 -4.22 10.04
C LEU A 34 -1.11 -4.33 8.54
N ARG A 35 -2.09 -4.86 7.79
CA ARG A 35 -2.01 -4.90 6.31
C ARG A 35 -2.02 -3.49 5.75
N HIS A 36 -2.85 -2.60 6.29
CA HIS A 36 -2.85 -1.19 5.89
C HIS A 36 -1.49 -0.53 6.10
N SER A 37 -0.90 -0.73 7.27
CA SER A 37 0.42 -0.19 7.61
C SER A 37 1.51 -0.73 6.69
N TYR A 38 1.48 -2.03 6.41
CA TYR A 38 2.43 -2.68 5.48
C TYR A 38 2.35 -2.08 4.07
N VAL A 39 1.14 -1.89 3.53
CA VAL A 39 0.97 -1.33 2.19
C VAL A 39 1.44 0.12 2.14
N ALA A 40 1.03 0.95 3.10
CA ALA A 40 1.43 2.35 3.15
C ALA A 40 2.95 2.50 3.25
N LEU A 41 3.60 1.74 4.15
CA LEU A 41 5.06 1.78 4.30
C LEU A 41 5.80 1.25 3.07
N GLY A 42 5.29 0.19 2.43
CA GLY A 42 5.86 -0.32 1.19
C GLY A 42 5.85 0.73 0.09
N LEU A 43 4.72 1.40 -0.11
CA LEU A 43 4.59 2.46 -1.11
C LEU A 43 5.47 3.68 -0.80
N LEU A 44 5.50 4.13 0.46
CA LEU A 44 6.38 5.21 0.91
C LEU A 44 7.87 4.89 0.73
N SER A 45 8.25 3.61 0.79
CA SER A 45 9.62 3.16 0.52
C SER A 45 9.98 3.12 -0.98
N GLY A 46 9.06 3.48 -1.87
CA GLY A 46 9.24 3.42 -3.33
C GLY A 46 9.03 2.03 -3.92
N ALA A 47 8.47 1.07 -3.18
CA ALA A 47 8.18 -0.25 -3.72
C ALA A 47 7.07 -0.18 -4.78
N PRO A 48 7.17 -0.93 -5.90
CA PRO A 48 6.16 -0.87 -6.95
C PRO A 48 4.77 -1.27 -6.43
N PRO A 49 3.69 -0.52 -6.75
CA PRO A 49 2.34 -0.81 -6.25
C PRO A 49 1.86 -2.23 -6.53
N LYS A 50 2.27 -2.81 -7.67
CA LYS A 50 1.96 -4.20 -8.02
C LYS A 50 2.57 -5.20 -7.05
N VAL A 51 3.85 -5.03 -6.71
CA VAL A 51 4.56 -5.92 -5.77
C VAL A 51 3.92 -5.86 -4.39
N VAL A 52 3.69 -4.65 -3.88
CA VAL A 52 3.07 -4.44 -2.57
C VAL A 52 1.65 -5.02 -2.54
N SER A 53 0.89 -4.85 -3.62
CA SER A 53 -0.46 -5.40 -3.77
C SER A 53 -0.50 -6.92 -3.74
N GLU A 54 0.43 -7.58 -4.42
CA GLU A 54 0.54 -9.04 -4.46
C GLU A 54 0.94 -9.59 -3.09
N GLN A 55 1.93 -8.98 -2.41
CA GLN A 55 2.35 -9.38 -1.06
C GLN A 55 1.25 -9.14 -0.02
N ALA A 56 0.49 -8.05 -0.16
CA ALA A 56 -0.70 -7.81 0.64
C ALA A 56 -1.84 -8.78 0.30
N GLY A 57 -1.77 -9.55 -0.79
CA GLY A 57 -2.82 -10.47 -1.22
C GLY A 57 -4.10 -9.76 -1.65
N HIS A 58 -3.98 -8.59 -2.29
CA HIS A 58 -5.09 -7.93 -2.94
C HIS A 58 -5.36 -8.59 -4.29
N ALA A 59 -6.63 -8.92 -4.56
CA ALA A 59 -7.02 -9.58 -5.81
C ALA A 59 -6.77 -8.72 -7.06
N ARG A 60 -6.70 -7.40 -6.90
CA ARG A 60 -6.47 -6.43 -7.98
C ARG A 60 -5.55 -5.33 -7.48
N VAL A 61 -4.58 -4.95 -8.30
CA VAL A 61 -3.68 -3.81 -8.04
C VAL A 61 -4.45 -2.50 -7.96
N SER A 62 -5.54 -2.36 -8.72
CA SER A 62 -6.41 -1.17 -8.67
C SER A 62 -6.87 -0.85 -7.25
N PHE A 63 -7.25 -1.86 -6.45
CA PHE A 63 -7.64 -1.64 -5.06
C PHE A 63 -6.54 -0.96 -4.23
N THR A 64 -5.28 -1.34 -4.46
CA THR A 64 -4.13 -0.72 -3.81
C THR A 64 -3.96 0.72 -4.29
N LEU A 65 -4.04 0.97 -5.60
CA LEU A 65 -3.91 2.32 -6.13
C LEU A 65 -5.06 3.22 -5.65
N ASP A 66 -6.30 2.76 -5.74
CA ASP A 66 -7.50 3.51 -5.31
C ASP A 66 -7.43 3.88 -3.82
N THR A 67 -6.93 2.97 -2.98
CA THR A 67 -6.88 3.17 -1.52
C THR A 67 -5.68 4.01 -1.09
N TYR A 68 -4.52 3.85 -1.74
CA TYR A 68 -3.25 4.39 -1.25
C TYR A 68 -2.59 5.40 -2.19
N ALA A 69 -3.23 5.82 -3.28
CA ALA A 69 -2.67 6.84 -4.18
C ALA A 69 -2.23 8.11 -3.45
N HIS A 70 -2.92 8.48 -2.36
CA HIS A 70 -2.61 9.66 -1.55
C HIS A 70 -1.28 9.59 -0.78
N VAL A 71 -0.68 8.40 -0.61
CA VAL A 71 0.65 8.24 0.01
C VAL A 71 1.75 8.00 -1.01
N LEU A 72 1.42 7.88 -2.29
CA LEU A 72 2.43 7.81 -3.33
C LEU A 72 3.10 9.18 -3.44
N PRO A 73 4.44 9.25 -3.58
CA PRO A 73 5.11 10.48 -3.95
C PRO A 73 4.46 11.08 -5.20
N GLU A 74 4.38 12.41 -5.31
CA GLU A 74 3.99 13.06 -6.55
C GLU A 74 5.02 12.74 -7.65
N GLU A 75 4.78 11.67 -8.40
CA GLU A 75 5.63 11.26 -9.53
C GLU A 75 5.34 12.07 -10.79
N LEU A 76 4.28 12.89 -10.79
CA LEU A 76 3.80 13.63 -11.97
C LEU A 76 4.83 14.63 -12.50
N GLU A 77 5.53 15.35 -11.63
CA GLU A 77 6.53 16.34 -12.05
C GLU A 77 7.74 15.65 -12.72
N GLY A 78 8.32 14.64 -12.05
CA GLY A 78 9.44 13.88 -12.61
C GLY A 78 9.07 13.00 -13.81
N ALA A 79 7.80 12.65 -13.99
CA ALA A 79 7.32 11.97 -15.20
C ALA A 79 7.33 12.90 -16.42
N SER A 80 6.97 14.17 -16.27
CA SER A 80 7.03 15.15 -17.36
C SER A 80 8.48 15.39 -17.80
N ASP A 81 9.39 15.56 -16.85
CA ASP A 81 10.82 15.79 -17.13
C ASP A 81 11.44 14.61 -17.90
N LYS A 82 11.09 13.38 -17.52
CA LYS A 82 11.54 12.16 -18.22
C LYS A 82 10.95 12.06 -19.62
N LEU A 83 9.70 12.47 -19.81
CA LEU A 83 9.07 12.48 -21.13
C LEU A 83 9.72 13.51 -22.04
N GLU A 84 10.01 14.71 -21.55
CA GLU A 84 10.69 15.76 -22.32
C GLU A 84 12.07 15.29 -22.81
N GLY A 85 12.84 14.60 -21.97
CA GLY A 85 14.13 14.01 -22.37
C GLY A 85 14.04 12.87 -23.41
N LEU A 86 12.86 12.27 -23.62
CA LEU A 86 12.63 11.24 -24.64
C LEU A 86 12.13 11.82 -25.97
N LEU A 87 11.69 13.07 -26.00
CA LEU A 87 11.25 13.71 -27.23
C LEU A 87 12.47 14.10 -28.08
N PRO A 88 12.46 13.81 -29.39
CA PRO A 88 13.54 14.24 -30.27
C PRO A 88 13.60 15.77 -30.26
N SER A 89 14.77 16.34 -29.97
CA SER A 89 14.96 17.78 -30.08
C SER A 89 14.72 18.21 -31.53
N GLU A 90 14.03 19.33 -31.73
CA GLU A 90 13.71 19.94 -33.04
C GLU A 90 14.95 20.17 -33.94
N ALA A 91 16.16 20.09 -33.38
CA ALA A 91 17.41 20.12 -34.14
C ALA A 91 17.66 18.89 -35.02
N SER A 92 16.96 17.78 -34.78
CA SER A 92 17.20 16.47 -35.42
C SER A 92 16.36 16.21 -36.67
N LEU A 93 15.34 17.04 -36.92
CA LEU A 93 14.34 16.84 -38.00
C LEU A 93 14.58 17.71 -39.24
N ASN A 94 15.62 18.56 -39.21
CA ASN A 94 15.97 19.48 -40.30
C ASN A 94 17.34 19.17 -40.95
N SER A 95 17.80 17.92 -40.92
CA SER A 95 19.04 17.46 -41.58
C SER A 95 18.75 16.47 -42.70
#